data_AF-A0A5M7C0P7-F1
#
_entry.id   AF-A0A5M7C0P7-F1
#
_cell.length_a   1.000
_cell.length_b   1.000
_cell.length_c   1.000
_cell.angle_alpha   90.00
_cell.angle_beta   90.00
_cell.angle_gamma   90.00
#
_symmetry.space_group_name_H-M   'P 1'
#
loop_
_entity.id
_entity.type
_entity.pdbx_description
1 polymer ?
#
loop_
_entity_poly.entity_id
_entity_poly.type
_entity_poly.pdbx_seq_one_letter_code
_entity_poly.pdbx_strand_id
1 'polypeptide(L)'
;MQLIHCPWCGPREEVEFHYGGQADVAYPDNPADLSDQEWAEFVFYRDNQKGPYPERWSHSAGCRRWFNAVRDTRTYEFLAIYKVGEPVPATTHWSSQVPTSVQSNRTSGDRDANQPQETAKREIALDATTTVNRGEAELHRGEAGLV
;
A
#
# COMPACT_ATOMS: atom_id res chain seq x y z
N MET A 1 -18.12 16.74 -3.05
CA MET A 1 -18.20 15.93 -4.27
C MET A 1 -17.22 16.53 -5.27
N GLN A 2 -16.16 15.81 -5.61
CA GLN A 2 -15.15 16.32 -6.55
C GLN A 2 -15.53 16.02 -8.00
N LEU A 3 -15.14 16.91 -8.92
CA LEU A 3 -15.29 16.70 -10.36
C LEU A 3 -13.95 16.25 -10.95
N ILE A 4 -13.88 15.00 -11.41
CA ILE A 4 -12.65 14.38 -11.92
C ILE A 4 -12.74 14.30 -13.46
N HIS A 5 -11.71 14.77 -14.15
CA HIS A 5 -11.68 14.84 -15.60
C HIS A 5 -11.07 13.56 -16.19
N CYS A 6 -11.90 12.57 -16.50
CA CYS A 6 -11.45 11.35 -17.16
C CYS A 6 -10.87 11.70 -18.56
N PRO A 7 -9.63 11.27 -18.90
CA PRO A 7 -9.00 11.59 -20.19
C PRO A 7 -9.79 11.14 -21.43
N TRP A 8 -10.75 10.23 -21.25
CA TRP A 8 -11.56 9.66 -22.32
C TRP A 8 -13.04 10.04 -22.24
N CYS A 9 -13.56 10.30 -21.04
CA CYS A 9 -15.00 10.52 -20.82
C CYS A 9 -15.34 11.96 -20.40
N GLY A 10 -14.34 12.82 -20.20
CA GLY A 10 -14.52 14.18 -19.73
C GLY A 10 -14.82 14.28 -18.22
N PRO A 11 -15.34 15.43 -17.76
CA PRO A 11 -15.64 15.67 -16.35
C PRO A 11 -16.76 14.74 -15.85
N ARG A 12 -16.53 14.09 -14.71
CA ARG A 12 -17.48 13.19 -14.04
C ARG A 12 -17.37 13.31 -12.53
N GLU A 13 -18.43 12.92 -11.84
CA GLU A 13 -18.48 12.93 -10.39
C GLU A 13 -17.55 11.87 -9.78
N GLU A 14 -16.86 12.22 -8.70
CA GLU A 14 -15.93 11.37 -7.93
C GLU A 14 -16.43 9.96 -7.62
N VAL A 15 -17.74 9.77 -7.40
CA VAL A 15 -18.36 8.47 -7.08
C VAL A 15 -18.27 7.48 -8.24
N GLU A 16 -18.06 7.96 -9.47
CA GLU A 16 -17.85 7.10 -10.63
C GLU A 16 -16.44 6.47 -10.65
N PHE A 17 -15.56 6.88 -9.74
CA PHE A 17 -14.15 6.50 -9.76
C PHE A 17 -13.75 5.67 -8.55
N HIS A 18 -12.75 4.83 -8.76
CA HIS A 18 -12.04 4.12 -7.70
C HIS A 18 -10.64 4.71 -7.52
N TYR A 19 -10.27 4.97 -6.27
CA TYR A 19 -8.95 5.50 -5.92
C TYR A 19 -7.89 4.39 -5.90
N GLY A 20 -6.73 4.64 -6.50
CA GLY A 20 -5.64 3.65 -6.66
C GLY A 20 -4.36 3.93 -5.89
N GLY A 21 -4.35 4.94 -5.02
CA GLY A 21 -3.17 5.37 -4.28
C GLY A 21 -2.10 6.00 -5.17
N GLN A 22 -0.84 5.93 -4.72
CA GLN A 22 0.32 6.51 -5.40
C GLN A 22 0.42 6.14 -6.88
N ALA A 23 0.75 7.12 -7.72
CA ALA A 23 1.14 6.90 -9.10
C ALA A 23 2.57 6.34 -9.22
N ASP A 24 2.88 5.80 -10.39
CA ASP A 24 4.24 5.47 -10.82
C ASP A 24 5.00 4.45 -9.94
N VAL A 25 4.28 3.65 -9.13
CA VAL A 25 4.83 2.45 -8.47
C VAL A 25 4.66 1.25 -9.41
N ALA A 26 5.73 0.93 -10.13
CA ALA A 26 5.78 -0.21 -11.03
C ALA A 26 5.90 -1.53 -10.27
N TYR A 27 5.32 -2.60 -10.83
CA TYR A 27 5.58 -3.95 -10.35
C TYR A 27 7.05 -4.31 -10.62
N PRO A 28 7.79 -4.94 -9.69
CA PRO A 28 9.18 -5.34 -9.93
C PRO A 28 9.27 -6.33 -11.09
N ASP A 29 10.23 -6.16 -11.99
CA ASP A 29 10.40 -7.04 -13.16
C ASP A 29 10.77 -8.48 -12.75
N ASN A 30 11.60 -8.64 -11.71
CA ASN A 30 12.01 -9.94 -11.17
C ASN A 30 11.74 -10.03 -9.65
N PRO A 31 10.49 -10.25 -9.22
CA PRO A 31 10.12 -10.27 -7.80
C PRO A 31 10.81 -11.37 -6.99
N ALA A 32 11.17 -12.49 -7.64
CA ALA A 32 11.81 -13.63 -6.98
C ALA A 32 13.26 -13.34 -6.54
N ASP A 33 13.88 -12.30 -7.10
CA ASP A 33 15.25 -11.91 -6.78
C ASP A 33 15.31 -10.87 -5.64
N LEU A 34 14.15 -10.34 -5.22
CA LEU A 34 14.07 -9.37 -4.14
C LEU A 34 14.23 -10.04 -2.78
N SER A 35 14.89 -9.34 -1.86
CA SER A 35 14.82 -9.68 -0.44
C SER A 35 13.40 -9.50 0.12
N ASP A 36 13.10 -10.18 1.22
CA ASP A 36 11.82 -10.00 1.93
C ASP A 36 11.55 -8.52 2.30
N GLN A 37 12.60 -7.75 2.58
CA GLN A 37 12.48 -6.33 2.89
C GLN A 37 12.07 -5.52 1.65
N GLU A 38 12.75 -5.68 0.52
CA GLU A 38 12.41 -4.98 -0.73
C GLU A 38 11.02 -5.37 -1.22
N TRP A 39 10.66 -6.64 -1.06
CA TRP A 39 9.30 -7.11 -1.35
C TRP A 39 8.27 -6.48 -0.41
N ALA A 40 8.56 -6.38 0.90
CA ALA A 40 7.69 -5.71 1.86
C ALA A 40 7.50 -4.22 1.53
N GLU A 41 8.56 -3.53 1.12
CA GLU A 41 8.50 -2.15 0.63
C GLU A 41 7.54 -2.04 -0.57
N PHE A 42 7.66 -2.93 -1.56
CA PHE A 42 6.76 -2.94 -2.70
C PHE A 42 5.29 -3.27 -2.32
N VAL A 43 5.05 -4.21 -1.41
CA VAL A 43 3.69 -4.63 -1.06
C VAL A 43 2.99 -3.65 -0.12
N PHE A 44 3.72 -3.09 0.85
CA PHE A 44 3.12 -2.36 1.97
C PHE A 44 3.42 -0.86 2.00
N TYR A 45 4.48 -0.38 1.35
CA TYR A 45 4.92 1.02 1.50
C TYR A 45 4.51 1.88 0.32
N ARG A 46 3.85 3.01 0.59
CA ARG A 46 3.52 4.06 -0.38
C ARG A 46 3.77 5.42 0.25
N ASP A 47 4.11 6.39 -0.58
CA ASP A 47 4.23 7.79 -0.13
C ASP A 47 2.86 8.32 0.29
N ASN A 48 2.84 9.19 1.28
CA ASN A 48 1.65 9.85 1.79
C ASN A 48 1.88 11.37 1.89
N GLN A 49 2.13 11.98 0.73
CA GLN A 49 2.52 13.38 0.65
C GLN A 49 1.37 14.31 1.08
N LYS A 50 1.68 15.26 1.97
CA LYS A 50 0.77 16.38 2.29
C LYS A 50 1.03 17.53 1.32
N GLY A 51 0.11 17.73 0.37
CA GLY A 51 0.26 18.70 -0.72
C GLY A 51 0.07 18.04 -2.08
N PRO A 52 0.67 18.57 -3.17
CA PRO A 52 0.61 17.98 -4.49
C PRO A 52 1.11 16.52 -4.46
N TYR A 53 0.23 15.60 -4.83
CA TYR A 53 0.48 14.17 -4.77
C TYR A 53 0.12 13.50 -6.10
N PRO A 54 1.08 12.86 -6.78
CA PRO A 54 0.81 12.00 -7.92
C PRO A 54 0.09 10.72 -7.49
N GLU A 55 -1.13 10.55 -7.97
CA GLU A 55 -2.04 9.46 -7.60
C GLU A 55 -2.74 8.86 -8.81
N ARG A 56 -3.35 7.68 -8.64
CA ARG A 56 -4.04 6.93 -9.69
C ARG A 56 -5.53 6.88 -9.44
N TRP A 57 -6.29 6.92 -10.54
CA TRP A 57 -7.73 6.80 -10.54
C TRP A 57 -8.18 5.84 -11.63
N SER A 58 -9.21 5.03 -11.33
CA SER A 58 -9.90 4.20 -12.32
C SER A 58 -11.32 4.70 -12.48
N HIS A 59 -11.75 4.95 -13.73
CA HIS A 59 -13.15 5.31 -14.01
C HIS A 59 -14.05 4.08 -13.99
N SER A 60 -14.23 3.49 -12.81
CA SER A 60 -14.83 2.17 -12.59
C SER A 60 -16.29 2.08 -13.05
N ALA A 61 -17.07 3.17 -12.93
CA ALA A 61 -18.45 3.24 -13.41
C ALA A 61 -18.58 3.71 -14.88
N GLY A 62 -17.46 4.01 -15.55
CA GLY A 62 -17.43 4.50 -16.93
C GLY A 62 -16.54 3.65 -17.84
N CYS A 63 -15.46 4.23 -18.36
CA CYS A 63 -14.60 3.53 -19.33
C CYS A 63 -13.74 2.41 -18.72
N ARG A 64 -13.70 2.27 -17.38
CA ARG A 64 -12.92 1.27 -16.63
C ARG A 64 -11.41 1.33 -16.90
N ARG A 65 -10.91 2.50 -17.32
CA ARG A 65 -9.49 2.74 -17.58
C ARG A 65 -8.86 3.44 -16.40
N TRP A 66 -7.59 3.10 -16.17
CA TRP A 66 -6.71 3.78 -15.23
C TRP A 66 -6.10 5.02 -15.87
N PHE A 67 -5.95 6.07 -15.09
CA PHE A 67 -5.18 7.28 -15.41
C PHE A 67 -4.55 7.83 -14.13
N ASN A 68 -3.67 8.81 -14.30
CA ASN A 68 -2.98 9.45 -13.20
C ASN A 68 -3.47 10.89 -13.03
N ALA A 69 -3.34 11.41 -11.82
CA ALA A 69 -3.66 12.78 -11.47
C ALA A 69 -2.62 13.33 -10.51
N VAL A 70 -2.41 14.64 -10.53
CA VAL A 70 -1.76 15.34 -9.43
C VAL A 70 -2.85 16.10 -8.69
N ARG A 71 -3.08 15.77 -7.43
CA ARG A 71 -4.06 16.46 -6.57
C ARG A 71 -3.38 17.01 -5.33
N ASP A 72 -3.73 18.22 -4.92
CA ASP A 72 -3.30 18.70 -3.61
C ASP A 72 -4.13 18.01 -2.52
N THR A 73 -3.50 17.14 -1.71
CA THR A 73 -4.20 16.35 -0.68
C THR A 73 -4.73 17.19 0.48
N ARG A 74 -4.42 18.49 0.55
CA ARG A 74 -4.94 19.42 1.56
C ARG A 74 -6.21 20.14 1.11
N THR A 75 -6.28 20.52 -0.17
CA THR A 75 -7.38 21.31 -0.74
C THR A 75 -8.31 20.49 -1.63
N TYR A 76 -7.86 19.32 -2.06
CA TYR A 76 -8.51 18.44 -3.04
C TYR A 76 -8.61 19.02 -4.45
N GLU A 77 -7.82 20.05 -4.75
CA GLU A 77 -7.71 20.60 -6.10
C GLU A 77 -6.91 19.67 -7.00
N PHE A 78 -7.48 19.30 -8.15
CA PHE A 78 -6.77 18.59 -9.20
C PHE A 78 -5.91 19.57 -10.01
N LEU A 79 -4.59 19.42 -9.90
CA LEU A 79 -3.57 20.26 -10.54
C LEU A 79 -3.22 19.76 -11.94
N ALA A 80 -3.31 18.45 -12.17
CA ALA A 80 -3.09 17.85 -13.49
C ALA A 80 -3.79 16.50 -13.64
N ILE A 81 -4.07 16.13 -14.89
CA ILE A 81 -4.55 14.81 -15.31
C ILE A 81 -3.68 14.34 -16.47
N TYR A 82 -3.25 13.08 -16.45
CA TYR A 82 -2.41 12.49 -17.47
C TYR A 82 -2.65 10.98 -17.59
N LYS A 83 -2.29 10.38 -18.72
CA LYS A 83 -2.51 8.95 -18.95
C LYS A 83 -1.43 8.12 -18.26
N VAL A 84 -1.74 6.86 -18.00
CA VAL A 84 -0.73 5.89 -17.52
C VAL A 84 0.42 5.80 -18.52
N GLY A 85 1.65 5.85 -18.01
CA GLY A 85 2.88 5.81 -18.81
C GLY A 85 3.33 7.18 -19.34
N GLU A 86 2.52 8.23 -19.22
CA GLU A 86 2.98 9.59 -19.44
C GLU A 86 3.73 10.08 -18.18
N PRO A 87 4.81 10.88 -18.33
CA PRO A 87 5.52 11.43 -17.18
C PRO A 87 4.62 12.39 -16.41
N VAL A 88 4.86 12.52 -15.10
CA VAL A 88 4.18 13.52 -14.27
C VAL A 88 4.35 14.90 -14.91
N PRO A 89 3.27 15.61 -15.24
CA PRO A 89 3.37 16.94 -15.83
C PRO A 89 4.12 17.86 -14.88
N ALA A 90 5.01 18.70 -15.44
CA ALA A 90 5.58 19.80 -14.68
C ALA A 90 4.45 20.77 -14.33
N THR A 91 3.78 20.54 -13.21
CA THR A 91 2.79 21.47 -12.68
C THR A 91 3.56 22.71 -12.22
N THR A 92 3.63 23.67 -13.13
CA THR A 92 3.95 25.07 -13.00
C THR A 92 3.94 25.51 -11.52
N HIS A 93 5.16 25.51 -10.94
CA HIS A 93 5.55 26.07 -9.64
C HIS A 93 4.72 25.65 -8.41
N TRP A 94 4.88 24.39 -7.99
CA TRP A 94 4.87 24.09 -6.56
C TRP A 94 6.34 24.04 -6.11
N SER A 95 6.74 24.93 -5.21
CA SER A 95 8.08 24.90 -4.63
C SER A 95 8.19 23.62 -3.81
N SER A 96 8.81 22.58 -4.37
CA SER A 96 9.24 21.38 -3.66
C SER A 96 10.30 21.75 -2.63
N GLN A 97 9.89 22.37 -1.52
CA GLN A 97 10.67 22.29 -0.29
C GLN A 97 10.35 20.95 0.34
N VAL A 98 10.91 19.89 -0.23
CA VAL A 98 11.28 18.74 0.59
C VAL A 98 12.58 19.19 1.25
N PRO A 99 12.64 19.46 2.57
CA PRO A 99 13.93 19.66 3.19
C PRO A 99 14.68 18.33 3.09
N THR A 100 15.72 18.30 2.25
CA THR A 100 16.72 17.21 2.16
C THR A 100 17.51 17.03 3.47
N SER A 101 17.14 17.69 4.56
CA SER A 101 17.75 17.51 5.87
C SER A 101 16.86 16.66 6.81
N VAL A 102 16.68 15.38 6.47
CA VAL A 102 16.68 14.34 7.52
C VAL A 102 18.07 13.71 7.54
N GLN A 103 19.10 14.55 7.55
CA GLN A 103 20.45 14.16 7.92
C GLN A 103 20.94 15.16 8.96
N SER A 104 21.40 14.58 10.07
CA SER A 104 22.25 15.17 11.12
C SER A 104 21.69 16.30 11.99
N ASN A 105 20.63 16.06 12.75
CA ASN A 105 20.52 16.63 14.11
C ASN A 105 19.70 15.70 15.02
N ARG A 106 20.30 14.56 15.38
CA ARG A 106 19.83 13.72 16.48
C ARG A 106 20.71 14.01 17.68
N THR A 107 20.15 14.58 18.74
CA THR A 107 20.81 14.63 20.06
C THR A 107 20.55 13.31 20.78
N SER A 108 21.46 12.88 21.65
CA SER A 108 21.53 11.53 22.26
C SER A 108 20.34 11.08 23.13
N GLY A 109 19.18 11.74 23.05
CA GLY A 109 17.97 11.42 23.81
C GLY A 109 16.67 11.35 23.00
N ASP A 110 16.67 11.67 21.70
CA ASP A 110 15.45 11.55 20.88
C ASP A 110 15.23 10.09 20.46
N ARG A 111 14.09 9.51 20.84
CA ARG A 111 13.70 8.17 20.41
C ARG A 111 13.33 8.21 18.93
N ASP A 112 14.18 7.61 18.10
CA ASP A 112 13.92 7.42 16.68
C ASP A 112 12.81 6.37 16.49
N ALA A 113 11.65 6.79 16.01
CA ALA A 113 10.51 5.91 15.72
C ALA A 113 10.80 4.90 14.60
N ASN A 114 11.91 5.07 13.87
CA ASN A 114 12.39 4.17 12.81
C ASN A 114 13.61 3.32 13.22
N GLN A 115 13.97 3.26 14.51
CA GLN A 115 14.98 2.30 14.95
C GLN A 115 14.37 0.89 15.02
N PRO A 116 14.93 -0.12 14.32
CA PRO A 116 14.50 -1.50 14.47
C PRO A 116 14.61 -1.90 15.93
N GLN A 117 13.50 -2.32 16.54
CA GLN A 117 13.52 -2.89 17.87
C GLN A 117 14.36 -4.16 17.81
N GLU A 118 15.51 -4.18 18.49
CA GLU A 118 16.32 -5.39 18.62
C GLU A 118 15.50 -6.43 19.38
N THR A 119 14.85 -7.34 18.65
CA THR A 119 14.16 -8.48 19.25
C THR A 119 15.22 -9.39 19.82
N ALA A 120 15.52 -9.24 21.11
CA ALA A 120 16.34 -10.18 21.84
C ALA A 120 15.77 -11.58 21.61
N LYS A 121 16.55 -12.44 20.95
CA LYS A 121 16.25 -13.87 20.79
C LYS A 121 16.09 -14.46 22.18
N ARG A 122 14.86 -14.66 22.64
CA ARG A 122 14.58 -15.54 23.77
C ARG A 122 14.71 -16.96 23.25
N GLU A 123 15.83 -17.60 23.54
CA GLU A 123 15.95 -19.05 23.46
C GLU A 123 14.89 -19.66 24.35
N ILE A 124 13.93 -20.36 23.75
CA ILE A 124 12.95 -21.17 24.48
C ILE A 124 13.69 -22.46 24.84
N ALA A 125 14.02 -22.62 26.12
CA ALA A 125 14.53 -23.88 26.65
C ALA A 125 13.47 -24.98 26.41
N LEU A 126 13.84 -26.02 25.65
CA LEU A 126 13.11 -27.29 25.60
C LEU A 126 13.25 -27.95 26.97
N ASP A 127 12.23 -27.87 27.82
CA ASP A 127 12.02 -28.82 28.91
C ASP A 127 10.59 -28.68 29.46
N ALA A 128 9.63 -29.34 28.81
CA ALA A 128 8.38 -29.77 29.44
C ALA A 128 7.66 -30.79 28.52
N THR A 129 7.93 -32.07 28.73
CA THR A 129 7.06 -33.16 28.25
C THR A 129 5.69 -33.00 28.91
N THR A 130 4.71 -32.48 28.16
CA THR A 130 3.30 -32.53 28.55
C THR A 130 2.61 -33.63 27.77
N THR A 131 2.29 -34.71 28.47
CA THR A 131 1.49 -35.84 27.95
C THR A 131 0.06 -35.36 27.70
N VAL A 132 -0.38 -35.35 26.44
CA VAL A 132 -1.78 -35.09 26.08
C VAL A 132 -2.54 -36.41 26.10
N ASN A 133 -3.45 -36.56 27.07
CA ASN A 133 -4.43 -37.65 27.08
C ASN A 133 -5.38 -37.48 25.89
N ARG A 134 -5.31 -38.42 24.94
CA ARG A 134 -6.18 -38.49 23.77
C ARG A 134 -7.52 -39.08 24.21
N GLY A 135 -8.52 -38.22 24.41
CA GLY A 135 -9.92 -38.65 24.51
C GLY A 135 -10.36 -39.28 23.20
N GLU A 136 -10.76 -40.54 23.24
CA GLU A 136 -11.32 -41.28 22.12
C GLU A 136 -12.69 -40.69 21.78
N ALA A 137 -12.84 -40.17 20.55
CA ALA A 137 -14.13 -39.87 19.97
C ALA A 137 -14.60 -41.11 19.20
N GLU A 138 -15.59 -41.79 19.77
CA GLU A 138 -16.22 -43.00 19.24
C GLU A 138 -16.98 -42.68 17.93
N LEU A 139 -16.53 -43.26 16.82
CA LEU A 139 -17.21 -43.21 15.53
C LEU A 139 -18.34 -44.25 15.50
N HIS A 140 -19.59 -43.83 15.69
CA HIS A 140 -20.74 -44.67 15.36
C HIS A 140 -20.89 -44.78 13.84
N ARG A 141 -20.45 -45.92 13.29
CA ARG A 141 -20.68 -46.33 11.91
C ARG A 141 -22.04 -47.03 11.84
N GLY A 142 -23.00 -46.44 11.13
CA GLY A 142 -24.30 -47.07 10.84
C GLY A 142 -24.12 -48.30 9.94
N GLU A 143 -24.70 -49.41 10.36
CA GLU A 143 -24.73 -50.67 9.60
C GLU A 143 -25.72 -50.58 8.44
N ALA A 144 -25.26 -51.04 7.27
CA ALA A 144 -26.10 -51.35 6.13
C ALA A 144 -26.89 -52.64 6.41
N GLY A 145 -28.21 -52.52 6.48
CA GLY A 145 -29.12 -53.66 6.49
C GLY A 145 -29.38 -54.16 5.08
N LEU A 146 -28.99 -55.41 4.83
CA LEU A 146 -29.31 -56.22 3.67
C LEU A 146 -30.66 -56.92 3.94
N VAL A 147 -31.73 -56.53 3.24
CA VAL A 147 -32.90 -57.38 2.89
C VAL A 147 -33.46 -56.89 1.56
#